data_AF-A0A6M1LRH0-F1
#
_entry.id   AF-A0A6M1LRH0-F1
#
_cell.length_a   1.000
_cell.length_b   1.000
_cell.length_c   1.000
_cell.angle_alpha   90.00
_cell.angle_beta   90.00
_cell.angle_gamma   90.00
#
_symmetry.space_group_name_H-M   'P 1'
#
loop_
_entity.id
_entity.type
_entity.pdbx_description
1 polymer ?
#
loop_
_entity_poly.entity_id
_entity_poly.type
_entity_poly.pdbx_seq_one_letter_code
_entity_poly.pdbx_strand_id
1 'polypeptide(L)'
;MCRARAAPARWRRLPACGRRRRATRRIGSRRSRLMFSARASELQPSPLCGARGLVMAILALLLLIPSARADEAPLTATPGDATRGRAIVADRTRGLCLLCHSGPIPEERFQGNLAPPLDGAGLRWTAAELRLRLVDGKRLNPDSIMPSYYRTEGLHRVAPAQRGRPILAAQEIEDVIAYLLTLREEPPR
;
A
#
# COMPACT_ATOMS: atom_id res chain seq x y z
N MET A 1 -1.07 49.65 -15.92
CA MET A 1 -0.03 49.63 -14.87
C MET A 1 -0.71 49.56 -13.50
N CYS A 2 -0.80 48.36 -12.90
CA CYS A 2 -1.24 48.19 -11.50
C CYS A 2 -0.20 47.32 -10.79
N ARG A 3 0.50 47.92 -9.83
CA ARG A 3 1.58 47.30 -9.05
C ARG A 3 0.99 46.38 -7.97
N ALA A 4 1.41 45.12 -7.98
CA ALA A 4 1.22 44.18 -6.87
C ALA A 4 2.11 44.59 -5.68
N ARG A 5 1.54 44.61 -4.46
CA ARG A 5 2.31 44.68 -3.21
C ARG A 5 2.27 43.30 -2.54
N ALA A 6 3.45 42.71 -2.40
CA ALA A 6 3.67 41.46 -1.69
C ALA A 6 3.60 41.68 -0.17
N ALA A 7 2.99 40.73 0.56
CA ALA A 7 2.99 40.67 2.02
C ALA A 7 4.12 39.75 2.52
N PRO A 8 4.81 40.06 3.63
CA PRO A 8 5.87 39.21 4.16
C PRO A 8 5.35 38.07 5.03
N ALA A 9 5.85 36.86 4.77
CA ALA A 9 5.59 35.64 5.55
C ALA A 9 6.37 35.68 6.88
N ARG A 10 5.64 35.71 8.00
CA ARG A 10 6.19 35.70 9.36
C ARG A 10 6.17 34.27 9.91
N TRP A 11 7.23 33.51 9.67
CA TRP A 11 7.41 32.16 10.20
C TRP A 11 7.62 32.20 11.72
N ARG A 12 6.61 31.76 12.49
CA ARG A 12 6.72 31.56 13.95
C ARG A 12 7.42 30.23 14.23
N ARG A 13 8.51 30.29 14.99
CA ARG A 13 9.27 29.13 15.49
C ARG A 13 8.44 28.38 16.54
N LEU A 14 8.33 27.06 16.41
CA LEU A 14 7.78 26.15 17.44
C LEU A 14 8.90 25.71 18.41
N PRO A 15 8.61 25.46 19.70
CA PRO A 15 9.61 25.07 20.68
C PRO A 15 9.96 23.58 20.62
N ALA A 16 11.23 23.30 20.95
CA ALA A 16 11.87 21.99 20.91
C ALA A 16 11.32 20.99 21.95
N CYS A 17 11.10 19.75 21.53
CA CYS A 17 10.71 18.62 22.37
C CYS A 17 11.90 18.10 23.20
N GLY A 18 11.78 18.16 24.53
CA GLY A 18 12.82 17.78 25.48
C GLY A 18 13.00 16.26 25.66
N ARG A 19 14.26 15.79 25.53
CA ARG A 19 14.71 14.43 25.84
C ARG A 19 14.66 14.17 27.36
N ARG A 20 13.84 13.22 27.82
CA ARG A 20 13.92 12.66 29.18
C ARG A 20 14.94 11.51 29.23
N ARG A 21 15.98 11.65 30.05
CA ARG A 21 16.96 10.60 30.38
C ARG A 21 16.40 9.73 31.51
N ARG A 22 16.44 8.40 31.36
CA ARG A 22 16.12 7.44 32.43
C ARG A 22 17.36 7.17 33.27
N ALA A 23 17.21 7.30 34.59
CA ALA A 23 18.23 6.99 35.57
C ALA A 23 18.31 5.48 35.82
N THR A 24 19.52 4.92 35.76
CA THR A 24 19.83 3.53 36.11
C THR A 24 20.19 3.44 37.59
N ARG A 25 19.38 2.75 38.40
CA ARG A 25 19.73 2.41 39.79
C ARG A 25 20.59 1.15 39.82
N ARG A 26 21.85 1.30 40.25
CA ARG A 26 22.72 0.22 40.72
C ARG A 26 22.26 -0.20 42.12
N ILE A 27 22.01 -1.49 42.33
CA ILE A 27 21.81 -2.08 43.66
C ILE A 27 23.01 -2.99 43.93
N GLY A 28 23.64 -2.73 45.09
CA GLY A 28 24.92 -3.28 45.49
C GLY A 28 24.85 -4.71 46.02
N SER A 29 26.01 -5.35 45.94
CA SER A 29 26.34 -6.66 46.48
C SER A 29 26.46 -6.64 48.01
N ARG A 30 25.82 -7.59 48.69
CA ARG A 30 26.28 -8.10 49.99
C ARG A 30 26.32 -9.62 49.95
N ARG A 31 27.54 -10.14 50.12
CA ARG A 31 27.85 -11.55 50.32
C ARG A 31 27.55 -11.91 51.77
N SER A 32 26.82 -13.00 51.98
CA SER A 32 26.85 -13.73 53.24
C SER A 32 26.82 -15.23 52.90
N ARG A 33 27.97 -15.86 53.13
CA ARG A 33 28.17 -17.31 53.09
C ARG A 33 27.45 -17.90 54.29
N LEU A 34 26.61 -18.92 54.08
CA LEU A 34 26.33 -19.93 55.09
C LEU A 34 26.14 -21.25 54.35
N MET A 35 27.04 -22.18 54.68
CA MET A 35 27.05 -23.57 54.25
C MET A 35 25.80 -24.25 54.80
N PHE A 36 24.97 -24.80 53.91
CA PHE A 36 23.95 -25.75 54.31
C PHE A 36 24.04 -26.99 53.42
N SER A 37 24.22 -28.12 54.09
CA SER A 37 24.45 -29.46 53.57
C SER A 37 23.38 -29.87 52.56
N ALA A 38 23.83 -30.22 51.35
CA ALA A 38 22.99 -30.74 50.29
C ALA A 38 22.48 -32.15 50.66
N ARG A 39 21.20 -32.24 51.02
CA ARG A 39 20.45 -33.47 50.82
C ARG A 39 19.96 -33.47 49.38
N ALA A 40 20.49 -34.40 48.57
CA ALA A 40 19.97 -34.71 47.26
C ALA A 40 18.56 -35.29 47.41
N SER A 41 17.54 -34.44 47.26
CA SER A 41 16.21 -34.90 46.86
C SER A 41 16.15 -34.83 45.34
N GLU A 42 16.01 -36.00 44.76
CA GLU A 42 15.76 -36.22 43.34
C GLU A 42 14.54 -35.38 42.90
N LEU A 43 14.81 -34.28 42.19
CA LEU A 43 13.78 -33.51 41.50
C LEU A 43 13.33 -34.31 40.27
N GLN A 44 12.17 -34.95 40.40
CA GLN A 44 11.45 -35.52 39.28
C GLN A 44 11.08 -34.40 38.28
N PRO A 45 11.38 -34.53 36.97
CA PRO A 45 11.06 -33.52 35.99
C PRO A 45 9.54 -33.43 35.77
N SER A 46 8.96 -32.26 36.05
CA SER A 46 7.55 -32.00 35.74
C SER A 46 7.38 -31.69 34.24
N PRO A 47 6.39 -32.27 33.56
CA PRO A 47 6.23 -32.20 32.09
C PRO A 47 5.76 -30.85 31.55
N LEU A 48 5.67 -29.82 32.40
CA LEU A 48 5.04 -28.53 32.07
C LEU A 48 6.01 -27.50 31.44
N CYS A 49 7.30 -27.83 31.29
CA CYS A 49 8.30 -26.92 30.75
C CYS A 49 8.26 -26.77 29.22
N GLY A 50 7.73 -27.75 28.48
CA GLY A 50 7.69 -27.73 27.00
C GLY A 50 6.59 -26.84 26.40
N ALA A 51 5.44 -26.73 27.07
CA ALA A 51 4.27 -26.06 26.51
C ALA A 51 4.41 -24.53 26.45
N ARG A 52 5.12 -23.91 27.41
CA ARG A 52 5.25 -22.44 27.50
C ARG A 52 6.22 -21.87 26.45
N GLY A 53 7.28 -22.62 26.10
CA GLY A 53 8.21 -22.23 25.04
C GLY A 53 7.58 -22.32 23.65
N LEU A 54 6.76 -23.35 23.42
CA LEU A 54 6.06 -23.56 22.16
C LEU A 54 5.02 -22.47 21.88
N VAL A 55 4.24 -22.06 22.90
CA VAL A 55 3.24 -20.99 22.75
C VAL A 55 3.88 -19.64 22.43
N MET A 56 5.02 -19.30 23.06
CA MET A 56 5.73 -18.05 22.76
C MET A 56 6.41 -18.06 21.39
N ALA A 57 6.92 -19.21 20.96
CA ALA A 57 7.48 -19.38 19.62
C ALA A 57 6.42 -19.30 18.52
N ILE A 58 5.24 -19.88 18.74
CA ILE A 58 4.09 -19.79 17.81
C ILE A 58 3.59 -18.35 17.72
N LEU A 59 3.47 -17.63 18.84
CA LEU A 59 3.05 -16.23 18.84
C LEU A 59 4.07 -15.33 18.13
N ALA A 60 5.37 -15.56 18.32
CA ALA A 60 6.41 -14.83 17.61
C ALA A 60 6.42 -15.12 16.10
N LEU A 61 6.16 -16.38 15.70
CA LEU A 61 6.06 -16.77 14.29
C LEU A 61 4.82 -16.18 13.60
N LEU A 62 3.69 -16.07 14.32
CA LEU A 62 2.47 -15.42 13.82
C LEU A 62 2.65 -13.90 13.58
N LEU A 63 3.51 -13.23 14.38
CA LEU A 63 3.85 -11.82 14.19
C LEU A 63 4.79 -11.56 13.00
N LEU A 64 5.40 -12.62 12.44
CA LEU A 64 6.28 -12.56 11.28
C LEU A 64 5.53 -12.82 9.96
N ILE A 65 4.24 -13.13 9.98
CA ILE A 65 3.44 -13.32 8.77
C ILE A 65 3.14 -11.94 8.17
N PRO A 66 3.71 -11.58 7.00
CA PRO A 66 3.29 -10.37 6.31
C PRO A 66 1.81 -10.53 5.96
N SER A 67 0.99 -9.57 6.37
CA SER A 67 -0.40 -9.51 5.92
C SER A 67 -0.39 -9.43 4.40
N ALA A 68 -0.93 -10.45 3.72
CA ALA A 68 -1.13 -10.41 2.29
C ALA A 68 -1.87 -9.11 1.97
N ARG A 69 -1.24 -8.22 1.20
CA ARG A 69 -1.92 -6.98 0.81
C ARG A 69 -3.01 -7.39 -0.17
N ALA A 70 -4.24 -6.93 0.04
CA ALA A 70 -5.38 -7.26 -0.82
C ALA A 70 -5.13 -6.96 -2.32
N ASP A 71 -4.13 -6.12 -2.64
CA ASP A 71 -3.77 -5.72 -4.00
C ASP A 71 -2.69 -6.63 -4.65
N GLU A 72 -2.11 -7.57 -3.91
CA GLU A 72 -1.11 -8.51 -4.45
C GLU A 72 -1.78 -9.68 -5.18
N ALA A 73 -2.91 -10.16 -4.65
CA ALA A 73 -3.71 -11.20 -5.29
C ALA A 73 -4.68 -10.61 -6.33
N PRO A 74 -5.07 -11.38 -7.36
CA PRO A 74 -6.16 -11.01 -8.25
C PRO A 74 -7.45 -10.71 -7.46
N LEU A 75 -8.21 -9.71 -7.91
CA LEU A 75 -9.48 -9.32 -7.28
C LEU A 75 -10.61 -10.33 -7.57
N THR A 76 -10.44 -11.16 -8.60
CA THR A 76 -11.38 -12.20 -9.02
C THR A 76 -10.64 -13.50 -9.33
N ALA A 77 -11.36 -14.63 -9.30
CA ALA A 77 -10.82 -15.91 -9.73
C ALA A 77 -10.75 -16.05 -11.27
N THR A 78 -11.47 -15.18 -12.00
CA THR A 78 -11.52 -15.20 -13.46
C THR A 78 -10.36 -14.38 -14.02
N PRO A 79 -9.51 -14.96 -14.90
CA PRO A 79 -8.43 -14.20 -15.54
C PRO A 79 -8.95 -12.98 -16.30
N GLY A 80 -8.16 -11.91 -16.30
CA GLY A 80 -8.47 -10.69 -17.05
C GLY A 80 -8.46 -10.91 -18.57
N ASP A 81 -9.37 -10.22 -19.27
CA ASP A 81 -9.46 -10.19 -20.73
C ASP A 81 -8.88 -8.89 -21.27
N ALA A 82 -7.75 -8.98 -21.98
CA ALA A 82 -7.07 -7.81 -22.54
C ALA A 82 -7.91 -7.04 -23.58
N THR A 83 -8.84 -7.70 -24.29
CA THR A 83 -9.71 -7.02 -25.26
C THR A 83 -10.72 -6.14 -24.53
N ARG A 84 -11.35 -6.66 -23.48
CA ARG A 84 -12.25 -5.86 -22.62
C ARG A 84 -11.48 -4.76 -21.88
N GLY A 85 -10.27 -5.06 -21.42
CA GLY A 85 -9.38 -4.09 -20.78
C GLY A 85 -9.06 -2.91 -21.69
N ARG A 86 -8.71 -3.17 -22.94
CA ARG A 86 -8.48 -2.14 -23.95
C ARG A 86 -9.73 -1.27 -24.15
N ALA A 87 -10.90 -1.90 -24.24
CA ALA A 87 -12.16 -1.17 -24.39
C ALA A 87 -12.41 -0.22 -23.21
N ILE A 88 -12.17 -0.67 -21.97
CA ILE A 88 -12.30 0.16 -20.76
C ILE A 88 -11.31 1.33 -20.78
N VAL A 89 -10.06 1.09 -21.18
CA VAL A 89 -9.03 2.14 -21.28
C VAL A 89 -9.43 3.20 -22.32
N ALA A 90 -9.99 2.78 -23.46
CA ALA A 90 -10.47 3.67 -24.52
C ALA A 90 -11.77 4.42 -24.16
N ASP A 91 -12.58 3.88 -23.25
CA ASP A 91 -13.91 4.40 -22.95
C ASP A 91 -13.86 5.76 -22.22
N ARG A 92 -14.44 6.79 -22.88
CA ARG A 92 -14.53 8.19 -22.43
C ARG A 92 -15.65 8.48 -21.43
N THR A 93 -16.28 7.45 -20.89
CA THR A 93 -17.34 7.54 -19.89
C THR A 93 -17.11 6.60 -18.70
N ARG A 94 -16.34 5.53 -18.92
CA ARG A 94 -16.10 4.46 -17.95
C ARG A 94 -14.72 4.55 -17.30
N GLY A 95 -13.66 4.27 -18.06
CA GLY A 95 -12.29 4.21 -17.56
C GLY A 95 -11.59 5.57 -17.56
N LEU A 96 -11.90 6.42 -18.54
CA LEU A 96 -11.36 7.79 -18.65
C LEU A 96 -9.82 7.87 -18.65
N CYS A 97 -9.13 6.75 -18.91
CA CYS A 97 -7.68 6.67 -18.81
C CYS A 97 -7.01 7.62 -19.82
N LEU A 98 -7.57 7.69 -21.03
CA LEU A 98 -7.05 8.54 -22.11
C LEU A 98 -7.27 10.05 -21.89
N LEU A 99 -8.02 10.48 -20.86
CA LEU A 99 -8.08 11.91 -20.50
C LEU A 99 -6.75 12.39 -19.92
N CYS A 100 -5.99 11.51 -19.29
CA CYS A 100 -4.74 11.85 -18.61
C CYS A 100 -3.51 11.28 -19.30
N HIS A 101 -3.64 10.09 -19.89
CA HIS A 101 -2.54 9.35 -20.50
C HIS A 101 -2.70 9.27 -22.01
N SER A 102 -1.58 9.26 -22.74
CA SER A 102 -1.55 8.75 -24.11
C SER A 102 -1.34 7.24 -24.10
N GLY A 103 -1.71 6.57 -25.18
CA GLY A 103 -1.51 5.13 -25.37
C GLY A 103 -1.72 4.67 -26.80
N PRO A 104 -1.42 3.38 -27.10
CA PRO A 104 -1.44 2.84 -28.45
C PRO A 104 -2.88 2.47 -28.90
N ILE A 105 -3.75 3.49 -28.94
CA ILE A 105 -5.16 3.42 -29.34
C ILE A 105 -5.42 4.52 -30.38
N PRO A 106 -4.89 4.37 -31.62
CA PRO A 106 -4.87 5.44 -32.61
C PRO A 106 -6.25 5.90 -33.08
N GLU A 107 -7.28 5.07 -32.94
CA GLU A 107 -8.66 5.44 -33.24
C GLU A 107 -9.23 6.46 -32.23
N GLU A 108 -8.69 6.52 -31.00
CA GLU A 108 -9.08 7.49 -29.97
C GLU A 108 -8.22 8.76 -30.07
N ARG A 109 -8.80 9.81 -30.64
CA ARG A 109 -8.14 11.12 -30.83
C ARG A 109 -8.14 11.95 -29.54
N PHE A 110 -7.27 12.96 -29.44
CA PHE A 110 -7.22 13.90 -28.29
C PHE A 110 -6.94 13.23 -26.94
N GLN A 111 -5.91 12.39 -26.90
CA GLN A 111 -5.44 11.77 -25.68
C GLN A 111 -4.65 12.77 -24.82
N GLY A 112 -4.71 12.59 -23.49
CA GLY A 112 -4.07 13.48 -22.53
C GLY A 112 -2.57 13.27 -22.39
N ASN A 113 -1.92 14.25 -21.79
CA ASN A 113 -0.48 14.23 -21.45
C ASN A 113 -0.22 14.70 -20.00
N LEU A 114 -1.25 14.64 -19.15
CA LEU A 114 -1.16 15.02 -17.74
C LEU A 114 -0.39 13.97 -16.92
N ALA A 115 -0.34 12.73 -17.41
CA ALA A 115 0.34 11.61 -16.81
C ALA A 115 1.20 10.86 -17.86
N PRO A 116 2.16 10.01 -17.43
CA PRO A 116 3.03 9.30 -18.35
C PRO A 116 2.26 8.42 -19.34
N PRO A 117 2.76 8.21 -20.57
CA PRO A 117 2.13 7.32 -21.56
C PRO A 117 1.93 5.89 -21.02
N LEU A 118 0.86 5.23 -21.45
CA LEU A 118 0.56 3.82 -21.13
C LEU A 118 1.46 2.86 -21.88
N ASP A 119 2.02 3.25 -23.03
CA ASP A 119 3.05 2.52 -23.76
C ASP A 119 4.15 2.05 -22.80
N GLY A 120 4.56 0.80 -22.89
CA GLY A 120 5.59 0.20 -22.05
C GLY A 120 5.17 -0.08 -20.60
N ALA A 121 3.89 0.07 -20.23
CA ALA A 121 3.41 -0.23 -18.88
C ALA A 121 3.73 -1.68 -18.47
N GLY A 122 3.58 -2.64 -19.38
CA GLY A 122 3.88 -4.05 -19.15
C GLY A 122 5.37 -4.37 -19.01
N LEU A 123 6.26 -3.44 -19.37
CA LEU A 123 7.69 -3.53 -19.03
C LEU A 123 8.01 -2.91 -17.67
N ARG A 124 7.32 -1.81 -17.32
CA ARG A 124 7.61 -1.04 -16.10
C ARG A 124 7.08 -1.67 -14.83
N TRP A 125 5.96 -2.39 -14.91
CA TRP A 125 5.23 -2.83 -13.73
C TRP A 125 4.74 -4.28 -13.87
N THR A 126 4.77 -4.99 -12.75
CA THR A 126 4.14 -6.30 -12.58
C THR A 126 2.61 -6.17 -12.43
N ALA A 127 1.88 -7.28 -12.54
CA ALA A 127 0.43 -7.30 -12.36
C ALA A 127 0.00 -6.77 -10.98
N ALA A 128 0.70 -7.15 -9.91
CA ALA A 128 0.42 -6.69 -8.55
C ALA A 128 0.67 -5.17 -8.39
N GLU A 129 1.72 -4.65 -9.01
CA GLU A 129 2.04 -3.22 -9.00
C GLU A 129 1.04 -2.38 -9.80
N LEU A 130 0.54 -2.92 -10.92
CA LEU A 130 -0.56 -2.32 -11.68
C LEU A 130 -1.86 -2.33 -10.87
N ARG A 131 -2.16 -3.44 -10.18
CA ARG A 131 -3.34 -3.56 -9.33
C ARG A 131 -3.35 -2.55 -8.20
N LEU A 132 -2.22 -2.39 -7.49
CA LEU A 132 -2.11 -1.38 -6.45
C LEU A 132 -2.37 0.04 -6.98
N ARG A 133 -1.87 0.37 -8.18
CA ARG A 133 -2.13 1.67 -8.82
C ARG A 133 -3.61 1.88 -9.13
N LEU A 134 -4.28 0.89 -9.69
CA LEU A 134 -5.69 0.99 -10.07
C LEU A 134 -6.64 0.93 -8.85
N VAL A 135 -6.37 0.06 -7.88
CA VAL A 135 -7.21 -0.12 -6.68
C VAL A 135 -7.16 1.13 -5.80
N ASP A 136 -5.95 1.55 -5.42
CA ASP A 136 -5.74 2.75 -4.61
C ASP A 136 -4.34 3.34 -4.80
N GLY A 137 -4.10 3.96 -5.96
CA GLY A 137 -2.83 4.62 -6.29
C GLY A 137 -2.44 5.74 -5.32
N LYS A 138 -3.38 6.28 -4.54
CA LYS A 138 -3.08 7.27 -3.50
C LYS A 138 -2.26 6.71 -2.34
N ARG A 139 -2.21 5.39 -2.17
CA ARG A 139 -1.28 4.73 -1.22
C ARG A 139 0.16 4.80 -1.69
N LEU A 140 0.40 4.90 -3.00
CA LEU A 140 1.72 5.09 -3.59
C LEU A 140 2.11 6.56 -3.62
N ASN A 141 1.19 7.42 -4.03
CA ASN A 141 1.36 8.86 -4.07
C ASN A 141 0.08 9.57 -3.61
N PRO A 142 0.02 10.08 -2.37
CA PRO A 142 -1.16 10.78 -1.83
C PRO A 142 -1.62 11.96 -2.70
N ASP A 143 -0.67 12.62 -3.37
CA ASP A 143 -0.89 13.77 -4.25
C ASP A 143 -1.27 13.37 -5.68
N SER A 144 -1.41 12.07 -5.97
CA SER A 144 -1.82 11.59 -7.29
C SER A 144 -3.19 12.15 -7.67
N ILE A 145 -3.28 12.70 -8.89
CA ILE A 145 -4.55 13.09 -9.51
C ILE A 145 -5.29 11.90 -10.13
N MET A 146 -4.60 10.76 -10.34
CA MET A 146 -5.23 9.54 -10.84
C MET A 146 -6.25 9.03 -9.81
N PRO A 147 -7.51 8.78 -10.21
CA PRO A 147 -8.52 8.25 -9.28
C PRO A 147 -8.14 6.87 -8.73
N SER A 148 -8.57 6.59 -7.49
CA SER A 148 -8.59 5.24 -6.94
C SER A 148 -9.83 4.53 -7.48
N TYR A 149 -9.68 3.60 -8.42
CA TYR A 149 -10.81 3.03 -9.15
C TYR A 149 -11.61 2.00 -8.36
N TYR A 150 -11.03 1.36 -7.34
CA TYR A 150 -11.71 0.32 -6.55
C TYR A 150 -12.08 0.75 -5.12
N ARG A 151 -11.54 1.88 -4.66
CA ARG A 151 -11.74 2.37 -3.30
C ARG A 151 -13.14 2.95 -3.12
N THR A 152 -13.82 2.53 -2.05
CA THR A 152 -15.18 2.99 -1.71
C THR A 152 -15.26 3.81 -0.41
N GLU A 153 -14.18 3.82 0.38
CA GLU A 153 -14.15 4.39 1.72
C GLU A 153 -13.27 5.65 1.81
N GLY A 154 -13.48 6.47 2.85
CA GLY A 154 -12.71 7.69 3.08
C GLY A 154 -12.84 8.70 1.94
N LEU A 155 -14.00 8.72 1.28
CA LEU A 155 -14.34 9.65 0.20
C LEU A 155 -15.22 10.78 0.74
N HIS A 156 -15.10 11.97 0.15
CA HIS A 156 -15.84 13.16 0.58
C HIS A 156 -16.91 13.54 -0.44
N ARG A 157 -18.12 13.86 0.02
CA ARG A 157 -19.22 14.38 -0.80
C ARG A 157 -19.59 13.49 -2.00
N VAL A 158 -19.54 12.17 -1.82
CA VAL A 158 -19.96 11.20 -2.85
C VAL A 158 -21.47 11.28 -3.07
N ALA A 159 -21.86 11.40 -4.33
CA ALA A 159 -23.26 11.40 -4.76
C ALA A 159 -23.98 10.15 -4.24
N PRO A 160 -25.25 10.26 -3.77
CA PRO A 160 -25.97 9.12 -3.17
C PRO A 160 -25.93 7.83 -4.00
N ALA A 161 -26.09 7.94 -5.33
CA ALA A 161 -26.11 6.79 -6.24
C ALA A 161 -24.77 6.04 -6.38
N GLN A 162 -23.66 6.64 -5.91
CA GLN A 162 -22.30 6.11 -6.05
C GLN A 162 -21.67 5.69 -4.72
N ARG A 163 -22.38 5.85 -3.58
CA ARG A 163 -21.83 5.47 -2.28
C ARG A 163 -21.65 3.96 -2.18
N GLY A 164 -20.53 3.53 -1.61
CA GLY A 164 -20.21 2.10 -1.43
C GLY A 164 -19.92 1.34 -2.73
N ARG A 165 -19.84 2.04 -3.87
CA ARG A 165 -19.60 1.43 -5.19
C ARG A 165 -18.24 1.88 -5.71
N PRO A 166 -17.38 0.96 -6.18
CA PRO A 166 -16.14 1.36 -6.82
C PRO A 166 -16.42 2.00 -8.18
N ILE A 167 -15.45 2.76 -8.70
CA ILE A 167 -15.54 3.27 -10.07
C ILE A 167 -15.52 2.08 -11.01
N LEU A 168 -14.54 1.19 -10.95
CA LEU A 168 -14.47 -0.05 -11.75
C LEU A 168 -14.80 -1.27 -10.89
N ALA A 169 -15.52 -2.24 -11.44
CA ALA A 169 -15.71 -3.54 -10.82
C ALA A 169 -14.39 -4.32 -10.76
N ALA A 170 -14.33 -5.33 -9.88
CA ALA A 170 -13.15 -6.17 -9.70
C ALA A 170 -12.65 -6.76 -11.04
N GLN A 171 -13.57 -7.32 -11.83
CA GLN A 171 -13.21 -7.91 -13.12
C GLN A 171 -12.75 -6.86 -14.14
N GLU A 172 -13.35 -5.67 -14.15
CA GLU A 172 -12.92 -4.59 -15.04
C GLU A 172 -11.47 -4.17 -14.73
N ILE A 173 -11.06 -4.18 -13.46
CA ILE A 173 -9.67 -3.93 -13.09
C ILE A 173 -8.74 -5.02 -13.61
N GLU A 174 -9.10 -6.30 -13.45
CA GLU A 174 -8.29 -7.41 -13.96
C GLU A 174 -8.18 -7.38 -15.48
N ASP A 175 -9.26 -7.02 -16.18
CA ASP A 175 -9.27 -6.85 -17.64
C ASP A 175 -8.32 -5.72 -18.06
N VAL A 176 -8.37 -4.56 -17.39
CA VAL A 176 -7.44 -3.43 -17.64
C VAL A 176 -5.99 -3.84 -17.38
N ILE A 177 -5.70 -4.54 -16.29
CA ILE A 177 -4.35 -5.04 -15.99
C ILE A 177 -3.88 -5.99 -17.10
N ALA A 178 -4.73 -6.91 -17.54
CA ALA A 178 -4.41 -7.83 -18.62
C ALA A 178 -4.03 -7.08 -19.90
N TYR A 179 -4.74 -6.01 -20.25
CA TYR A 179 -4.38 -5.14 -21.37
C TYR A 179 -3.05 -4.40 -21.14
N LEU A 180 -2.86 -3.76 -20.00
CA LEU A 180 -1.63 -2.99 -19.72
C LEU A 180 -0.37 -3.86 -19.75
N LEU A 181 -0.48 -5.14 -19.37
CA LEU A 181 0.62 -6.10 -19.43
C LEU A 181 1.03 -6.49 -20.85
N THR A 182 0.16 -6.26 -21.86
CA THR A 182 0.52 -6.47 -23.27
C THR A 182 1.32 -5.30 -23.84
N LEU A 183 1.25 -4.12 -23.22
CA LEU A 183 1.93 -2.91 -23.67
C LEU A 183 3.41 -2.96 -23.33
N ARG A 184 4.20 -3.59 -24.20
CA ARG A 184 5.64 -3.81 -24.00
C ARG A 184 6.55 -2.98 -24.89
N GLU A 185 6.00 -2.09 -25.70
CA GLU A 185 6.77 -1.19 -26.56
C GLU A 185 6.86 0.19 -25.91
N GLU A 186 8.05 0.79 -25.90
CA GLU A 186 8.23 2.17 -25.43
C GLU A 186 7.59 3.16 -26.42
N PRO A 187 7.06 4.30 -25.94
CA PRO A 187 6.58 5.34 -26.84
C PRO A 187 7.74 5.89 -27.69
N PRO A 188 7.51 6.25 -28.96
CA PRO A 188 8.53 6.90 -29.78
C PRO A 188 9.01 8.19 -29.10
N ARG A 189 10.32 8.38 -29.05
CA ARG A 189 10.98 9.55 -28.44
C ARG A 189 11.06 10.73 -29.40
#